data_AF-J7FMP6-F1
#
_entry.id   AF-J7FMP6-F1
#
_cell.length_a   1.000
_cell.length_b   1.000
_cell.length_c   1.000
_cell.angle_alpha   90.00
_cell.angle_beta   90.00
_cell.angle_gamma   90.00
#
_symmetry.space_group_name_H-M   'P 1'
#
loop_
_entity.id
_entity.type
_entity.pdbx_description
1 polymer ?
#
loop_
_entity_poly.entity_id
_entity_poly.type
_entity_poly.pdbx_seq_one_letter_code
_entity_poly.pdbx_strand_id
1 'polypeptide(L)' 'MFTTIVGDLFGSKALRALSLGDLGIPTSYSKTFRVPPHGIQVEREKLNKYGRPLLGCTIQPKLGLSAKNYGRAFDECL' A
#
# COMPACT_ATOMS: atom_id res chain seq x y z
N MET A 1 -12.39 -2.33 14.06
CA MET A 1 -12.60 -3.52 13.21
C MET A 1 -11.50 -4.55 13.40
N PHE A 2 -10.22 -4.24 13.14
CA PHE A 2 -9.16 -5.23 13.38
C PHE A 2 -8.99 -5.62 14.85
N THR A 3 -9.11 -4.66 15.78
CA THR A 3 -9.09 -4.91 17.23
C THR A 3 -10.14 -5.92 17.66
N THR A 4 -11.35 -5.85 17.10
CA THR A 4 -12.47 -6.74 17.43
C THR A 4 -12.38 -8.10 16.75
N ILE A 5 -11.74 -8.20 15.57
CA ILE A 5 -11.66 -9.45 14.78
C ILE A 5 -10.42 -10.28 15.16
N VAL A 6 -9.29 -9.62 15.37
CA VAL A 6 -7.99 -10.28 15.58
C VAL A 6 -7.57 -10.30 17.05
N GLY A 7 -8.16 -9.43 17.89
CA GLY A 7 -7.72 -9.19 19.27
C GLY A 7 -7.57 -10.44 20.14
N ASP A 8 -8.68 -11.06 20.51
CA ASP A 8 -8.65 -12.17 21.49
C ASP A 8 -8.56 -13.56 20.84
N LEU A 9 -8.98 -13.66 19.57
CA LEU A 9 -9.14 -14.95 18.90
C LEU A 9 -7.79 -15.58 18.49
N PHE A 10 -6.82 -14.76 18.09
CA PHE A 10 -5.50 -15.22 17.61
C PHE A 10 -4.55 -15.61 18.76
N GLY A 11 -4.82 -15.19 19.99
CA GLY A 11 -4.05 -15.55 21.19
C GLY A 11 -4.63 -16.73 21.99
N SER A 12 -5.71 -17.36 21.49
CA SER A 12 -6.39 -18.44 22.19
C SER A 12 -5.50 -19.67 22.32
N LYS A 13 -5.29 -20.13 23.56
CA LYS A 13 -4.56 -21.38 23.87
C LYS A 13 -5.23 -22.63 23.28
N ALA A 14 -6.50 -22.54 22.87
CA ALA A 14 -7.24 -23.65 22.27
C ALA A 14 -6.89 -23.86 20.78
N LEU A 15 -6.28 -22.88 20.12
CA LEU A 15 -5.91 -22.96 18.71
C LEU A 15 -4.39 -22.90 18.58
N ARG A 16 -3.81 -23.81 17.79
CA ARG A 16 -2.35 -23.84 17.54
C ARG A 16 -1.91 -22.78 16.52
N ALA A 17 -2.76 -22.48 15.55
CA ALA A 17 -2.55 -21.44 14.54
C ALA A 17 -3.91 -21.01 13.97
N LEU A 18 -4.05 -19.72 13.67
CA LEU A 18 -5.20 -19.15 13.00
C LEU A 18 -4.71 -18.15 11.95
N SER A 19 -5.35 -18.11 10.78
CA SER A 19 -5.08 -17.13 9.74
C SER A 19 -6.41 -16.56 9.25
N LEU A 20 -6.48 -15.24 9.10
CA LEU A 20 -7.64 -14.57 8.53
C LEU A 20 -7.48 -14.58 7.01
N GLY A 21 -8.32 -15.37 6.31
CA GLY A 21 -8.29 -15.50 4.86
C GLY A 21 -8.95 -14.31 4.16
N ASP A 22 -10.27 -14.19 4.29
CA ASP A 22 -11.07 -13.14 3.66
C ASP A 22 -12.01 -12.47 4.67
N LEU A 23 -12.37 -11.22 4.38
CA LEU A 23 -13.25 -10.41 5.21
C LEU A 23 -14.33 -9.76 4.36
N GLY A 24 -15.59 -10.13 4.61
CA GLY A 24 -16.74 -9.47 3.99
C GLY A 24 -17.03 -8.13 4.64
N ILE A 25 -16.65 -7.02 3.97
CA ILE A 25 -16.93 -5.66 4.47
C ILE A 25 -18.29 -5.19 3.92
N PRO A 26 -19.28 -4.86 4.78
CA PRO A 26 -20.56 -4.34 4.31
C PRO A 26 -20.41 -2.93 3.72
N THR A 27 -21.22 -2.60 2.71
CA THR A 27 -21.16 -1.30 2.02
C THR A 27 -21.46 -0.12 2.96
N SER A 28 -22.27 -0.33 3.99
CA SER A 28 -22.53 0.67 5.04
C SER A 28 -21.26 1.04 5.80
N TYR A 29 -20.42 0.06 6.14
CA TYR A 29 -19.15 0.29 6.81
C TYR A 29 -18.10 0.84 5.84
N SER A 30 -18.02 0.33 4.61
CA SER A 30 -17.06 0.84 3.64
C SER A 30 -17.26 2.33 3.31
N LYS A 31 -18.50 2.82 3.33
CA LYS A 31 -18.83 4.22 3.02
C LYS A 31 -18.40 5.23 4.08
N THR A 32 -18.08 4.79 5.30
CA THR A 32 -17.62 5.70 6.36
C THR A 32 -16.16 6.11 6.19
N PHE A 33 -15.41 5.41 5.33
CA PHE A 33 -14.01 5.69 5.08
C PHE A 33 -13.84 6.68 3.93
N ARG A 34 -12.82 7.52 4.01
CA ARG A 34 -12.35 8.27 2.84
C ARG A 34 -11.65 7.29 1.89
N VAL A 35 -12.12 7.25 0.65
CA VAL A 35 -11.53 6.48 -0.45
C VAL A 35 -10.20 7.16 -0.86
N PRO A 36 -9.24 6.45 -1.49
CA PRO A 36 -8.02 7.08 -2.00
C PRO A 36 -8.30 8.38 -2.77
N PRO A 37 -7.53 9.45 -2.51
CA PRO A 37 -7.79 10.77 -3.06
C PRO A 37 -7.70 10.80 -4.60
N HIS A 38 -6.87 9.93 -5.17
CA HIS A 38 -6.80 9.69 -6.61
C HIS A 38 -6.93 8.18 -6.82
N GLY A 39 -7.92 7.77 -7.60
CA GLY A 39 -8.02 6.38 -8.06
C GLY A 39 -7.09 6.12 -9.24
N ILE A 40 -6.95 4.85 -9.63
CA ILE A 40 -6.08 4.41 -10.73
C ILE A 40 -6.34 5.18 -12.03
N GLN A 41 -7.60 5.48 -12.35
CA GLN A 41 -7.98 6.22 -13.55
C GLN A 41 -7.47 7.68 -13.49
N VAL A 42 -7.69 8.36 -12.36
CA VAL A 42 -7.29 9.76 -12.16
C VAL A 42 -5.76 9.89 -12.12
N GLU A 43 -5.05 8.95 -11.52
CA GLU A 43 -3.58 8.95 -11.54
C GLU A 43 -3.02 8.77 -12.96
N ARG A 44 -3.64 7.90 -13.78
CA ARG A 44 -3.23 7.71 -15.18
C ARG A 44 -3.50 8.91 -16.06
N GLU A 45 -4.62 9.59 -15.82
CA GLU A 45 -4.97 10.84 -16.49
C GLU A 45 -3.98 11.94 -16.14
N LYS A 46 -3.67 12.14 -14.86
CA LYS A 46 -2.67 13.12 -14.41
C LYS A 46 -1.27 12.87 -15.00
N LEU A 47 -0.90 11.61 -15.15
CA LEU A 47 0.41 11.22 -15.69
C LEU A 47 0.42 11.09 -17.22
N ASN A 48 -0.72 11.24 -17.91
CA ASN A 48 -0.87 11.02 -19.36
C ASN A 48 -0.28 9.68 -19.84
N LYS A 49 -0.41 8.61 -19.04
CA LYS A 49 0.19 7.29 -19.32
C LYS A 49 -0.88 6.20 -19.40
N TYR A 50 -1.08 5.66 -20.61
CA TYR A 50 -2.11 4.66 -20.91
C TYR A 50 -1.52 3.37 -21.50
N GLY A 51 -2.27 2.27 -21.38
CA GLY A 51 -1.96 1.00 -22.05
C GLY A 51 -0.73 0.23 -21.54
N ARG A 52 0.02 0.77 -20.58
CA ARG A 52 1.21 0.12 -19.99
C ARG A 52 1.26 0.23 -18.46
N PRO A 53 1.93 -0.71 -17.79
CA PRO A 53 2.30 -0.57 -16.38
C PRO A 53 3.19 0.66 -16.17
N LEU A 54 3.12 1.26 -14.98
CA LEU A 54 4.07 2.29 -14.57
C LEU A 54 5.35 1.62 -14.07
N LEU A 55 6.50 2.11 -14.53
CA LEU A 55 7.81 1.67 -14.05
C LEU A 55 8.29 2.65 -12.97
N GLY A 56 8.91 2.11 -11.93
CA GLY A 56 9.53 2.89 -10.87
C GLY A 56 10.75 2.16 -10.32
N CYS A 57 11.69 2.92 -9.75
CA CYS A 57 12.90 2.39 -9.13
C CYS A 57 12.98 2.85 -7.67
N THR A 58 13.45 1.98 -6.78
CA THR A 58 13.86 2.37 -5.43
C THR A 58 15.36 2.63 -5.46
N ILE A 59 15.78 3.86 -5.17
CA ILE A 59 17.20 4.21 -5.09
C ILE A 59 17.84 3.44 -3.92
N GLN A 60 18.96 2.78 -4.20
CA GLN A 60 19.75 2.05 -3.22
C GLN A 60 21.11 2.74 -3.02
N PRO A 61 21.74 2.65 -1.82
CA PRO A 61 21.24 2.00 -0.60
C PRO A 61 20.09 2.78 0.06
N LYS A 62 19.26 2.08 0.85
CA LYS A 62 18.11 2.70 1.55
C LYS A 62 18.52 3.86 2.47
N LEU A 63 19.74 3.81 3.01
CA LEU A 63 20.30 4.80 3.93
C LEU A 63 21.75 5.10 3.56
N GLY A 64 22.24 6.29 3.91
CA GLY A 64 23.65 6.66 3.78
C GLY A 64 24.03 7.42 2.51
N LEU A 65 23.08 7.68 1.59
CA LEU A 65 23.30 8.62 0.49
C LEU A 65 23.12 10.06 0.96
N SER A 66 24.06 10.94 0.57
CA SER A 66 23.86 12.38 0.71
C SER A 66 22.75 12.85 -0.24
N ALA A 67 22.08 13.95 0.09
CA ALA A 67 21.02 14.52 -0.77
C ALA A 67 21.48 14.75 -2.21
N LYS A 68 22.75 15.15 -2.40
CA LYS A 68 23.35 15.35 -3.73
C LYS A 68 23.49 14.04 -4.52
N ASN A 69 23.93 12.96 -3.87
CA ASN A 69 24.10 11.68 -4.53
C ASN A 69 22.75 10.98 -4.78
N TYR A 70 21.78 11.17 -3.88
CA TYR A 70 20.42 10.70 -4.08
C TYR A 70 19.77 11.39 -5.29
N GLY A 71 19.93 12.71 -5.42
CA GLY A 71 19.47 13.47 -6.58
C GLY A 71 20.09 13.00 -7.90
N ARG A 72 21.41 12.78 -7.92
CA ARG A 72 22.09 12.23 -9.09
C ARG A 72 21.55 10.85 -9.49
N ALA A 73 21.38 9.94 -8.53
CA ALA A 73 20.84 8.61 -8.80
C ALA A 73 19.38 8.64 -9.27
N PHE A 74 18.60 9.63 -8.82
CA PHE A 74 17.23 9.86 -9.28
C PHE A 74 17.19 10.36 -10.72
N ASP A 75 18.01 11.36 -11.07
CA ASP A 75 18.10 11.90 -12.42
C ASP A 75 18.60 10.86 -13.43
N GLU A 76 19.51 9.97 -13.03
CA GLU A 76 19.97 8.86 -13.88
C GLU A 76 18.91 7.78 -14.10
N CYS A 77 17.92 7.67 -13.21
CA CYS A 77 16.88 6.63 -13.28
C CYS A 77 15.63 7.06 -14.07
N LEU A 78 15.40 8.37 -14.21
CA LEU A 78 14.22 8.92 -14.90
C LEU A 78 14.41 9.05 -16.41
#